data_AF-A0A5A7RQF9-F1
#
_entry.id   AF-A0A5A7RQF9-F1
#
_cell.length_a   1.000
_cell.length_b   1.000
_cell.length_c   1.000
_cell.angle_alpha   90.00
_cell.angle_beta   90.00
_cell.angle_gamma   90.00
#
_symmetry.space_group_name_H-M   'P 1'
#
loop_
_entity.id
_entity.type
_entity.pdbx_description
1 polymer ?
#
loop_
_entity_poly.entity_id
_entity_poly.type
_entity_poly.pdbx_seq_one_letter_code
_entity_poly.pdbx_strand_id
1 'polypeptide(L)'
;MNFNILKHELVPYYRILSRSEVKKLLSAYNIKKGDLPKMLVTDPVSRAIGAREGDIVKIIRKSPTAGESVAYRLVVGSDMGSIGDLSSEER
;
A
#
# COMPACT_ATOMS: atom_id res chain seq x y z
N MET A 1 -8.24 27.79 5.03
CA MET A 1 -9.13 26.62 4.96
C MET A 1 -8.29 25.34 4.98
N ASN A 2 -8.27 24.58 6.07
CA ASN A 2 -7.64 23.27 6.12
C ASN A 2 -8.61 22.21 5.57
N PHE A 3 -8.44 21.82 4.31
CA PHE A 3 -9.20 20.72 3.70
C PHE A 3 -8.65 19.37 4.20
N ASN A 4 -9.46 18.65 4.97
CA ASN A 4 -9.14 17.30 5.42
C ASN A 4 -9.48 16.28 4.32
N ILE A 5 -8.52 16.00 3.45
CA ILE A 5 -8.55 14.98 2.38
C ILE A 5 -9.03 13.58 2.83
N LEU A 6 -8.93 13.24 4.12
CA LEU A 6 -9.27 11.90 4.62
C LEU A 6 -10.76 11.70 4.99
N LYS A 7 -11.57 12.76 5.06
CA LYS A 7 -12.97 12.69 5.54
C LYS A 7 -14.02 12.79 4.44
N HIS A 8 -13.63 12.61 3.17
CA HIS A 8 -14.58 12.62 2.08
C HIS A 8 -15.27 11.26 1.93
N GLU A 9 -16.55 11.27 1.60
CA GLU A 9 -17.39 10.08 1.44
C GLU A 9 -16.81 9.03 0.47
N LEU A 10 -16.09 9.48 -0.56
CA LEU A 10 -15.47 8.64 -1.58
C LEU A 10 -14.07 8.12 -1.19
N VAL A 11 -13.54 8.53 -0.05
CA VAL A 11 -12.19 8.14 0.38
C VAL A 11 -12.26 6.81 1.11
N PRO A 12 -11.51 5.79 0.67
CA PRO A 12 -11.51 4.48 1.30
C PRO A 12 -10.77 4.50 2.64
N TYR A 13 -10.93 3.42 3.40
CA TYR A 13 -10.20 3.25 4.65
C TYR A 13 -8.79 2.73 4.38
N TYR A 14 -7.78 3.38 4.96
CA TYR A 14 -6.38 3.02 4.83
C TYR A 14 -5.84 2.50 6.16
N ARG A 15 -5.09 1.41 6.14
CA ARG A 15 -4.43 0.84 7.32
C ARG A 15 -3.06 0.29 6.97
N ILE A 16 -2.04 0.63 7.75
CA ILE A 16 -0.70 0.04 7.63
C ILE A 16 -0.74 -1.38 8.19
N LEU A 17 -0.20 -2.35 7.45
CA LEU A 17 -0.10 -3.73 7.91
C LEU A 17 1.12 -3.95 8.79
N SER A 18 0.96 -4.78 9.83
CA SER A 18 2.09 -5.22 10.65
C SER A 18 2.97 -6.25 9.90
N ARG A 19 4.25 -6.37 10.28
CA ARG A 19 5.18 -7.34 9.69
C ARG A 19 4.63 -8.78 9.64
N SER A 20 3.93 -9.21 10.70
CA SER A 20 3.31 -10.52 10.77
C SER A 20 2.16 -10.71 9.77
N GLU A 21 1.35 -9.67 9.57
CA GLU A 21 0.25 -9.69 8.58
C GLU A 21 0.80 -9.68 7.16
N VAL A 22 1.85 -8.89 6.91
CA VAL A 22 2.56 -8.87 5.63
C VAL A 22 3.09 -10.25 5.29
N LYS A 23 3.77 -10.93 6.22
CA LYS A 23 4.30 -12.27 5.97
C LYS A 23 3.18 -13.26 5.63
N LYS A 24 2.07 -13.23 6.37
CA LYS A 24 0.88 -14.07 6.09
C LYS A 24 0.31 -13.78 4.71
N LEU A 25 0.21 -12.51 4.32
CA LEU A 25 -0.31 -12.09 3.02
C LEU A 25 0.59 -12.57 1.88
N LEU A 26 1.89 -12.32 1.96
CA LEU A 26 2.85 -12.74 0.94
C LEU A 26 2.85 -14.27 0.77
N SER A 27 2.79 -15.02 1.89
CA SER A 27 2.68 -16.49 1.86
C SER A 27 1.33 -16.98 1.32
N ALA A 28 0.22 -16.31 1.65
CA ALA A 28 -1.11 -16.72 1.21
C ALA A 28 -1.32 -16.53 -0.30
N TYR A 29 -0.79 -15.44 -0.86
CA TYR A 29 -0.87 -15.16 -2.30
C TYR A 29 0.36 -15.66 -3.09
N ASN A 30 1.38 -16.16 -2.41
CA ASN A 30 2.65 -16.60 -2.98
C ASN A 30 3.31 -15.54 -3.89
N ILE A 31 3.30 -14.28 -3.45
CA ILE A 31 3.85 -13.13 -4.19
C ILE A 31 5.00 -12.48 -3.41
N LYS A 32 5.88 -11.76 -4.11
CA LYS A 32 6.94 -10.94 -3.50
C LYS A 32 6.40 -9.55 -3.19
N LYS A 33 7.08 -8.81 -2.30
CA LYS A 33 6.72 -7.42 -1.98
C LYS A 33 6.74 -6.52 -3.23
N GLY A 34 7.68 -6.77 -4.15
CA GLY A 34 7.86 -6.00 -5.37
C GLY A 34 6.72 -6.15 -6.38
N ASP A 35 5.94 -7.23 -6.29
CA ASP A 35 4.80 -7.51 -7.18
C ASP A 35 3.55 -6.70 -6.79
N LEU A 36 3.53 -6.14 -5.57
CA LEU A 36 2.43 -5.30 -5.13
C LEU A 36 2.45 -3.95 -5.86
N PRO A 37 1.27 -3.40 -6.22
CA PRO A 37 1.17 -2.07 -6.77
C PRO A 37 1.86 -1.04 -5.86
N LYS A 38 2.66 -0.17 -6.45
CA LYS A 38 3.50 0.78 -5.72
C LYS A 38 2.74 2.07 -5.42
N MET A 39 3.04 2.69 -4.28
CA MET A 39 2.49 3.96 -3.83
C MET A 39 3.65 4.85 -3.37
N LEU A 40 3.68 6.11 -3.78
CA LEU A 40 4.77 7.00 -3.39
C LEU A 40 4.64 7.40 -1.92
N VAL A 41 5.77 7.54 -1.23
CA VAL A 41 5.82 8.16 0.10
C VAL A 41 5.40 9.64 0.07
N THR A 42 5.55 10.30 -1.07
CA THR A 42 5.13 11.69 -1.31
C THR A 42 3.62 11.84 -1.52
N ASP A 43 2.89 10.75 -1.70
CA ASP A 43 1.44 10.76 -1.86
C ASP A 43 0.75 11.35 -0.61
N PRO A 44 -0.24 12.24 -0.78
CA PRO A 44 -0.93 12.86 0.35
C PRO A 44 -1.57 11.85 1.31
N VAL A 45 -2.03 10.71 0.82
CA VAL A 45 -2.60 9.65 1.66
C VAL A 45 -1.50 8.98 2.49
N SER A 46 -0.36 8.63 1.87
CA SER A 46 0.80 8.06 2.56
C SER A 46 1.28 8.96 3.70
N ARG A 47 1.36 10.26 3.43
CA ARG A 47 1.75 11.26 4.44
C ARG A 47 0.71 11.39 5.56
N ALA A 48 -0.57 11.34 5.21
CA ALA A 48 -1.65 11.49 6.18
C ALA A 48 -1.77 10.28 7.13
N ILE A 49 -1.46 9.07 6.66
CA ILE A 49 -1.41 7.85 7.50
C ILE A 49 -0.04 7.61 8.15
N GLY A 50 0.99 8.39 7.79
CA GLY A 50 2.35 8.24 8.30
C GLY A 50 3.09 7.00 7.81
N ALA A 51 2.76 6.50 6.61
CA ALA A 51 3.43 5.34 6.04
C ALA A 51 4.85 5.68 5.57
N ARG A 52 5.77 4.72 5.72
CA ARG A 52 7.18 4.84 5.33
C ARG A 52 7.50 3.94 4.16
N GLU A 53 8.63 4.18 3.53
CA GLU A 53 9.17 3.33 2.47
C GLU A 53 9.30 1.88 2.96
N GLY A 54 8.78 0.93 2.18
CA GLY A 54 8.75 -0.49 2.52
C GLY A 54 7.50 -0.95 3.28
N ASP A 55 6.64 -0.03 3.74
CA ASP A 55 5.36 -0.39 4.37
C ASP A 55 4.34 -0.85 3.33
N ILE A 56 3.43 -1.74 3.76
CA ILE A 56 2.31 -2.17 2.94
C ILE A 56 1.02 -1.59 3.51
N VAL A 57 0.31 -0.85 2.69
CA VAL A 57 -0.96 -0.22 3.03
C VAL A 57 -2.10 -1.08 2.51
N LYS A 58 -2.99 -1.47 3.43
CA LYS A 58 -4.28 -2.08 3.12
C LYS A 58 -5.29 -0.96 2.86
N ILE A 59 -5.95 -1.04 1.71
CA ILE A 59 -6.99 -0.12 1.26
C ILE A 59 -8.29 -0.89 1.23
N ILE A 60 -9.29 -0.44 1.99
CA ILE A 60 -10.62 -1.04 2.03
C ILE A 60 -11.60 0.00 1.48
N ARG A 61 -12.12 -0.28 0.29
CA ARG A 61 -13.13 0.57 -0.36
C ARG A 61 -14.48 -0.14 -0.38
N LYS A 62 -15.56 0.62 -0.16
CA LYS A 62 -16.91 0.11 -0.39
C LYS A 62 -17.12 -0.04 -1.89
N SER A 63 -17.48 -1.24 -2.32
CA SER A 63 -17.79 -1.53 -3.72
C SER A 63 -19.30 -1.79 -3.86
N PRO A 64 -20.00 -1.13 -4.79
CA PRO A 64 -21.43 -1.37 -4.98
C PRO A 64 -21.73 -2.80 -5.46
N THR A 65 -20.78 -3.46 -6.12
CA THR A 65 -20.96 -4.82 -6.67
C THR A 65 -20.51 -5.94 -5.73
N ALA A 66 -19.48 -5.69 -4.92
CA ALA A 66 -18.84 -6.71 -4.08
C ALA A 66 -18.95 -6.43 -2.57
N GLY A 67 -19.65 -5.36 -2.18
CA GLY A 67 -19.72 -4.86 -0.81
C GLY A 67 -18.42 -4.15 -0.40
N GLU A 68 -17.32 -4.90 -0.30
CA GLU A 68 -16.01 -4.39 0.10
C GLU A 68 -14.92 -4.92 -0.82
N SER A 69 -14.06 -4.02 -1.32
CA SER A 69 -12.91 -4.36 -2.13
C SER A 69 -11.64 -4.01 -1.35
N VAL A 70 -10.80 -5.01 -1.16
CA VAL A 70 -9.52 -4.90 -0.44
C VAL A 70 -8.39 -4.88 -1.46
N ALA A 71 -7.54 -3.86 -1.38
CA ALA A 71 -6.32 -3.76 -2.16
C ALA A 71 -5.11 -3.55 -1.25
N TYR A 72 -3.94 -4.00 -1.69
CA TYR A 72 -2.68 -3.86 -0.96
C TYR A 72 -1.67 -3.13 -1.84
N ARG A 73 -1.00 -2.12 -1.28
CA ARG A 73 0.01 -1.35 -2.00
C ARG A 73 1.31 -1.24 -1.20
N LEU A 74 2.44 -1.35 -1.88
CA LEU A 74 3.76 -1.16 -1.31
C LEU A 74 4.15 0.32 -1.39
N VAL A 75 4.54 0.92 -0.27
CA VAL A 75 5.06 2.29 -0.25
C VAL A 75 6.51 2.29 -0.71
N VAL A 76 6.81 3.07 -1.74
CA VAL A 76 8.15 3.23 -2.32
C VAL A 76 8.60 4.67 -2.18
N GLY A 77 9.91 4.84 -2.07
CA GLY A 77 10.54 6.14 -2.04
C GLY A 77 10.42 6.90 -3.36
N SER A 78 10.70 8.19 -3.28
CA SER A 78 10.74 9.10 -4.44
C SER A 78 11.81 8.70 -5.46
N ASP A 79 12.82 7.94 -5.03
CA ASP A 79 13.91 7.46 -5.85
C ASP A 79 13.47 6.20 -6.62
N MET A 80 12.75 6.44 -7.73
CA MET A 80 12.23 5.39 -8.61
C MET A 80 13.34 4.70 -9.43
N GLY A 81 14.62 5.07 -9.20
CA GLY A 81 15.80 4.62 -9.95
C GLY A 81 16.29 3.21 -9.62
N SER A 82 15.92 2.63 -8.48
CA SER A 82 16.43 1.31 -8.03
C SER A 82 15.41 0.17 -8.10
N ILE A 83 14.28 0.38 -8.79
CA ILE A 83 13.20 -0.61 -8.87
C ILE A 83 13.53 -1.83 -9.77
N GLY A 84 14.62 -1.76 -10.55
CA GLY A 84 15.09 -2.86 -11.39
C GLY A 84 15.75 -4.03 -10.64
N ASP A 85 16.16 -3.85 -9.39
CA ASP A 85 17.10 -4.78 -8.73
C ASP A 85 16.47 -5.73 -7.71
N LEU A 86 15.17 -5.62 -7.42
CA LEU A 86 14.50 -6.50 -6.45
C LEU A 86 14.06 -7.86 -7.03
N SER A 87 14.32 -8.08 -8.32
CA SER A 87 14.14 -9.38 -8.99
C SER A 87 15.39 -10.29 -8.87
N SER A 88 16.47 -9.80 -8.27
CA SER A 88 17.77 -10.49 -8.25
C SER A 88 17.98 -11.42 -7.05
N GLU A 89 17.06 -11.47 -6.07
CA GLU A 89 17.12 -12.43 -4.97
C GLU A 89 16.38 -13.73 -5.36
N GLU A 90 16.91 -14.36 -6.40
CA GLU A 90 16.67 -15.77 -6.74
C GLU A 90 18.04 -16.38 -7.06
N ARG A 91 18.75 -16.77 -6.00
CA ARG A 91 19.80 -17.80 -6.02
C ARG A 91 19.89 -18.47 -4.66
#